data_AF-A0A3Q9AHL3-F1
#
_entry.id   AF-A0A3Q9AHL3-F1
#
_cell.length_a   1.000
_cell.length_b   1.000
_cell.length_c   1.000
_cell.angle_alpha   90.00
_cell.angle_beta   90.00
_cell.angle_gamma   90.00
#
_symmetry.space_group_name_H-M   'P 1'
#
loop_
_entity.id
_entity.type
_entity.pdbx_description
1 polymer ?
#
loop_
_entity_poly.entity_id
_entity_poly.type
_entity_poly.pdbx_seq_one_letter_code
_entity_poly.pdbx_strand_id
1 'polypeptide(L)' 'MPGARREIIDWWRNKLADDKQLLVDIEAGRTPADEIHTAYLRWMIPQMEAIIRSVERDWHPDQA' A
#
# COMPACT_ATOMS: atom_id res chain seq x y z
N MET A 1 -7.04 -1.24 -22.20
CA MET A 1 -7.88 -0.51 -21.22
C MET A 1 -7.00 0.27 -20.24
N PRO A 2 -6.69 1.54 -20.52
CA PRO A 2 -5.84 2.37 -19.65
C PRO A 2 -6.51 2.78 -18.32
N GLY A 3 -7.84 2.96 -18.31
CA GLY A 3 -8.61 3.40 -17.13
C GLY A 3 -8.60 2.40 -15.97
N ALA A 4 -8.96 1.14 -16.24
CA ALA A 4 -9.01 0.09 -15.21
C ALA A 4 -7.65 -0.15 -14.52
N ARG A 5 -6.52 0.03 -15.24
CA ARG A 5 -5.18 -0.14 -14.66
C ARG A 5 -4.81 1.01 -13.72
N ARG A 6 -5.18 2.25 -14.05
CA ARG A 6 -4.98 3.42 -13.18
C ARG A 6 -5.82 3.30 -11.91
N GLU A 7 -7.08 2.92 -12.04
CA GLU A 7 -7.99 2.69 -10.91
C GLU A 7 -7.44 1.63 -9.94
N ILE A 8 -6.85 0.55 -10.46
CA ILE A 8 -6.21 -0.48 -9.63
C ILE A 8 -4.99 0.07 -8.88
N ILE A 9 -4.12 0.84 -9.54
CA ILE A 9 -2.94 1.45 -8.89
C ILE A 9 -3.37 2.44 -7.80
N ASP A 10 -4.37 3.28 -8.08
CA ASP A 10 -4.88 4.25 -7.12
C ASP A 10 -5.55 3.55 -5.92
N TRP A 11 -6.26 2.44 -6.15
CA TRP A 11 -6.77 1.60 -5.07
C TRP A 11 -5.65 1.05 -4.18
N TRP A 12 -4.57 0.53 -4.77
CA TRP A 12 -3.42 0.02 -4.02
C TRP A 12 -2.70 1.11 -3.23
N ARG A 13 -2.59 2.33 -3.77
CA ARG A 13 -2.03 3.50 -3.07
C ARG A 13 -2.86 3.87 -1.86
N ASN A 14 -4.17 3.95 -2.01
CA ASN A 14 -5.09 4.26 -0.90
C ASN A 14 -5.00 3.18 0.17
N LYS A 15 -5.03 1.91 -0.22
CA LYS A 15 -4.90 0.79 0.72
C LYS A 15 -3.57 0.84 1.49
N LEU A 16 -2.46 1.14 0.80
CA LEU A 16 -1.16 1.31 1.45
C LEU A 16 -1.16 2.49 2.44
N ALA A 17 -1.80 3.60 2.11
CA ALA A 17 -1.92 4.75 3.00
C ALA A 17 -2.71 4.38 4.28
N ASP A 18 -3.82 3.66 4.11
CA ASP A 18 -4.64 3.17 5.22
C ASP A 18 -3.85 2.23 6.13
N ASP A 19 -3.13 1.25 5.57
CA ASP A 19 -2.36 0.28 6.34
C ASP A 19 -1.18 0.93 7.09
N LYS A 20 -0.55 1.95 6.50
CA LYS A 20 0.47 2.77 7.17
C LYS A 20 -0.11 3.56 8.33
N GLN A 21 -1.25 4.20 8.12
CA GLN A 21 -1.92 4.98 9.17
C GLN A 21 -2.34 4.06 10.32
N LEU A 22 -2.90 2.90 10.01
CA LEU A 22 -3.25 1.89 10.99
C LEU A 22 -2.03 1.43 11.81
N LEU A 23 -0.90 1.14 11.15
CA LEU A 23 0.32 0.76 11.87
C LEU A 23 0.80 1.89 12.81
N VAL A 24 0.78 3.13 12.36
CA VAL A 24 1.14 4.30 13.18
C VAL A 24 0.20 4.46 14.38
N ASP A 25 -1.10 4.21 14.20
CA ASP A 25 -2.09 4.27 15.27
C ASP A 25 -1.92 3.14 16.29
N ILE A 26 -1.57 1.93 15.83
CA ILE A 26 -1.22 0.80 16.70
C ILE A 26 0.04 1.11 17.51
N GLU A 27 1.11 1.57 16.87
CA GLU A 27 2.38 1.89 17.54
C GLU A 27 2.26 3.07 18.51
N ALA A 28 1.34 4.00 18.26
CA ALA A 28 1.01 5.08 19.16
C ALA A 28 0.04 4.67 20.30
N GLY A 29 -0.43 3.42 20.33
CA GLY A 29 -1.39 2.93 21.31
C GLY A 29 -2.81 3.52 21.16
N ARG A 30 -3.12 4.15 20.02
CA ARG A 30 -4.45 4.69 19.70
C ARG A 30 -5.42 3.60 19.24
N THR A 31 -4.89 2.53 18.65
CA THR A 31 -5.67 1.38 18.18
C THR A 31 -5.10 0.09 18.78
N PRO A 32 -5.92 -0.73 19.45
CA PRO A 32 -5.47 -2.04 19.92
C PRO A 32 -5.32 -3.00 18.73
N ALA A 33 -4.19 -3.71 18.68
CA ALA A 33 -3.96 -4.82 17.78
C ALA A 33 -3.10 -5.88 18.46
N ASP A 34 -3.22 -7.12 18.03
CA ASP A 34 -2.32 -8.17 18.47
C ASP A 34 -0.93 -8.05 17.81
N GLU A 35 0.06 -8.69 18.42
CA GLU A 35 1.44 -8.64 17.97
C GLU A 35 1.63 -9.27 16.59
N ILE A 36 0.83 -10.28 16.24
CA ILE A 36 0.88 -10.97 14.94
C ILE A 36 0.42 -10.01 13.83
N HIS A 37 -0.67 -9.30 14.03
CA HIS A 37 -1.20 -8.31 13.11
C HIS A 37 -0.22 -7.15 12.91
N THR A 38 0.36 -6.66 14.01
CA THR A 38 1.37 -5.60 13.96
C THR A 38 2.61 -6.04 13.19
N ALA A 39 3.11 -7.26 13.44
CA ALA A 39 4.24 -7.83 12.72
C ALA A 39 3.93 -8.03 11.23
N TYR A 40 2.70 -8.45 10.90
CA TYR A 40 2.24 -8.58 9.53
C TYR A 40 2.26 -7.24 8.80
N LEU A 41 1.71 -6.17 9.39
CA LEU A 41 1.72 -4.82 8.79
C LEU A 41 3.15 -4.34 8.52
N ARG A 42 4.05 -4.50 9.49
CA ARG A 42 5.48 -4.16 9.35
C ARG A 42 6.16 -4.91 8.21
N TRP A 43 5.79 -6.17 7.99
CA TRP A 43 6.34 -6.99 6.91
C TRP A 43 5.72 -6.69 5.54
N MET A 44 4.41 -6.44 5.48
CA MET A 44 3.65 -6.27 4.23
C MET A 44 3.86 -4.88 3.60
N ILE A 45 3.85 -3.81 4.41
CA ILE A 45 3.93 -2.44 3.92
C ILE A 45 5.14 -2.21 2.99
N PRO A 46 6.38 -2.62 3.33
CA PRO A 46 7.53 -2.47 2.44
C PRO A 46 7.39 -3.20 1.09
N GLN A 47 6.69 -4.33 1.07
CA GLN A 47 6.45 -5.10 -0.15
C GLN A 47 5.42 -4.42 -1.05
N MET A 48 4.32 -3.93 -0.47
CA MET A 48 3.32 -3.15 -1.21
C MET A 48 3.95 -1.90 -1.83
N GLU A 49 4.80 -1.20 -1.07
CA GLU A 49 5.55 -0.07 -1.60
C GLU A 49 6.45 -0.47 -2.80
N ALA A 50 7.15 -1.60 -2.71
CA ALA A 50 8.01 -2.07 -3.79
C ALA A 50 7.19 -2.41 -5.05
N ILE A 51 6.04 -3.06 -4.89
CA ILE A 51 5.12 -3.40 -5.98
C ILE A 51 4.60 -2.14 -6.65
N ILE A 52 4.07 -1.19 -5.87
CA ILE A 52 3.54 0.08 -6.41
C ILE A 52 4.64 0.82 -7.17
N ARG A 53 5.84 0.96 -6.58
CA ARG A 53 6.98 1.61 -7.26
C ARG A 53 7.39 0.90 -8.55
N SER A 54 7.35 -0.43 -8.60
CA SER A 54 7.65 -1.18 -9.82
C SER A 54 6.61 -0.89 -10.90
N VAL A 55 5.33 -0.98 -10.54
CA VAL A 55 4.22 -0.75 -11.48
C VAL A 55 4.21 0.69 -12.00
N GLU A 56 4.53 1.66 -11.15
CA GLU A 56 4.66 3.07 -11.54
C GLU A 56 5.85 3.31 -12.47
N ARG A 57 6.98 2.65 -12.24
CA ARG A 57 8.19 2.77 -13.08
C ARG A 57 7.96 2.20 -14.47
N ASP A 58 7.30 1.05 -14.56
CA ASP A 58 7.05 0.34 -15.81
C ASP A 58 5.88 0.97 -16.61
N TRP A 59 5.27 2.04 -16.10
CA TRP A 59 4.20 2.75 -16.77
C TRP A 59 4.72 3.85 -17.69
N HIS A 60 4.65 3.60 -19.00
CA HIS A 60 4.82 4.62 -20.04
C HIS A 60 3.44 5.10 -20.52
N PRO A 61 3.08 6.39 -20.33
CA PRO A 61 1.80 6.93 -20.80
C PRO A 61 1.69 6.99 -22.34
N ASP A 62 2.79 6.85 -23.07
CA ASP A 62 2.84 6.93 -24.55
C ASP A 62 2.63 5.57 -25.26
N GLN A 63 2.32 4.49 -24.54
CA GLN A 63 2.01 3.16 -25.13
C GLN A 63 0.51 2.81 -25.08
N ALA A 64 -0.38 3.82 -25.02
CA ALA A 64 -1.83 3.65 -24.95
C ALA A 64 -2.55 4.10 -26.22
#